data_AF-A0A3D5J6U1-F1
#
_entry.id   AF-A0A3D5J6U1-F1
#
_cell.length_a   1.000
_cell.length_b   1.000
_cell.length_c   1.000
_cell.angle_alpha   90.00
_cell.angle_beta   90.00
_cell.angle_gamma   90.00
#
_symmetry.space_group_name_H-M   'P 1'
#
loop_
_entity.id
_entity.type
_entity.pdbx_description
1 polymer ?
#
loop_
_entity_poly.entity_id
_entity_poly.type
_entity_poly.pdbx_seq_one_letter_code
_entity_poly.pdbx_strand_id
1 'polypeptide(L)'
;DHNPNLNIGTTFSCSYIEAYRDREKDHKAAKRVDCLVNRLFLELSLGYGYPFEELPFLKRVDKFYKPEDDQLLAFEFDFIGIQNYTRELVKNAWWIPYLQATNIKAEKRNLPTTEMGWEIYPEGLFQLLKKYDAYPGVKNILVTENGAAFPDHLINGQVKDEKRQQYLQQYMGAVLKARNQGINVNGYFVWSFTDNFEWAEGYHPRFGLVYIDYKTQQRIIKNSGLWYRDFLQTPETPKKAMQRSSVQHSNFFKP
;
A
#
# COMPACT_ATOMS: atom_id res chain seq x y z
N ASP A 1 -13.84 -17.31 -22.68
CA ASP A 1 -14.93 -17.35 -21.68
C ASP A 1 -14.66 -16.37 -20.53
N HIS A 2 -15.04 -15.10 -20.67
CA HIS A 2 -15.12 -14.19 -19.53
C HIS A 2 -16.50 -14.35 -18.89
N ASN A 3 -16.57 -14.77 -17.62
CA ASN A 3 -17.81 -14.69 -16.86
C ASN A 3 -17.99 -13.24 -16.40
N PRO A 4 -18.93 -12.46 -16.97
CA PRO A 4 -19.06 -11.03 -16.70
C PRO A 4 -19.54 -10.71 -15.27
N ASN A 5 -19.89 -11.74 -14.48
CA ASN A 5 -20.33 -11.58 -13.09
C ASN A 5 -19.18 -11.74 -12.08
N LEU A 6 -17.97 -12.09 -12.53
CA LEU A 6 -16.81 -12.18 -11.65
C LEU A 6 -16.09 -10.82 -11.60
N ASN A 7 -15.60 -10.48 -10.41
CA ASN A 7 -14.80 -9.29 -10.17
C ASN A 7 -13.38 -9.74 -9.82
N ILE A 8 -12.45 -9.61 -10.77
CA ILE A 8 -11.10 -10.19 -10.70
C ILE A 8 -10.06 -9.07 -10.65
N GLY A 9 -9.16 -9.19 -9.70
CA GLY A 9 -8.05 -8.27 -9.51
C GLY A 9 -6.79 -8.99 -9.08
N THR A 10 -5.70 -8.24 -9.06
CA THR A 10 -4.42 -8.67 -8.47
C THR A 10 -4.05 -7.75 -7.31
N THR A 11 -3.02 -8.09 -6.54
CA THR A 11 -2.55 -7.29 -5.41
C THR A 11 -1.05 -7.06 -5.51
N PHE A 12 -0.63 -5.84 -5.17
CA PHE A 12 0.77 -5.43 -5.14
C PHE A 12 1.19 -5.02 -3.73
N SER A 13 2.35 -5.50 -3.30
CA SER A 13 3.06 -4.98 -2.12
C SER A 13 3.83 -3.74 -2.52
N CYS A 14 3.53 -2.62 -1.86
CA CYS A 14 3.96 -1.30 -2.30
C CYS A 14 4.43 -0.44 -1.13
N SER A 15 5.39 0.44 -1.42
CA SER A 15 5.94 1.42 -0.47
C SER A 15 5.98 2.79 -1.10
N TYR A 16 5.60 3.83 -0.37
CA TYR A 16 5.85 5.20 -0.83
C TYR A 16 7.35 5.48 -0.78
N ILE A 17 7.98 5.74 -1.93
CA ILE A 17 9.44 5.90 -2.04
C ILE A 17 9.78 7.39 -2.12
N GLU A 18 10.67 7.84 -1.25
CA GLU A 18 11.21 9.21 -1.27
C GLU A 18 12.74 9.21 -1.24
N ALA A 19 13.34 10.26 -1.83
CA ALA A 19 14.76 10.50 -1.67
C ALA A 19 15.08 10.91 -0.23
N TYR A 20 16.09 10.29 0.37
CA TYR A 20 16.50 10.60 1.74
C TYR A 20 17.04 12.03 1.90
N ARG A 21 17.67 12.56 0.85
CA ARG A 21 18.19 13.94 0.81
C ARG A 21 17.81 14.57 -0.52
N ASP A 22 17.68 15.89 -0.51
CA ASP A 22 17.51 16.67 -1.74
C ASP A 22 18.82 16.76 -2.52
N ARG A 23 19.14 15.67 -3.22
CA ARG A 23 20.32 15.53 -4.07
C ARG A 23 19.92 14.75 -5.30
N GLU A 24 20.34 15.23 -6.47
CA GLU A 24 20.01 14.60 -7.75
C GLU A 24 20.26 13.09 -7.77
N LYS A 25 21.39 12.63 -7.21
CA LYS A 25 21.70 11.20 -7.11
C LYS A 25 20.72 10.40 -6.25
N ASP A 26 20.24 10.96 -5.15
CA ASP A 26 19.29 10.29 -4.25
C ASP A 26 17.89 10.28 -4.90
N HIS A 27 17.50 11.33 -5.62
CA HIS A 27 16.29 11.36 -6.45
C HIS A 27 16.33 10.30 -7.57
N LYS A 28 17.46 10.19 -8.28
CA LYS A 28 17.64 9.12 -9.29
C LYS A 28 17.57 7.73 -8.68
N ALA A 29 18.11 7.54 -7.48
CA ALA A 29 18.02 6.27 -6.74
C ALA A 29 16.56 5.97 -6.34
N ALA A 30 15.84 6.95 -5.80
CA ALA A 30 14.42 6.82 -5.48
C ALA A 30 13.59 6.48 -6.73
N LYS A 31 13.83 7.12 -7.88
CA LYS A 31 13.15 6.81 -9.15
C LYS A 31 13.34 5.33 -9.55
N ARG A 32 14.55 4.77 -9.40
CA ARG A 32 14.80 3.35 -9.71
C ARG A 32 14.11 2.41 -8.72
N VAL A 33 14.14 2.72 -7.42
CA VAL A 33 13.47 1.89 -6.41
C VAL A 33 11.96 1.96 -6.58
N ASP A 34 11.40 3.14 -6.83
CA ASP A 34 9.98 3.31 -7.15
C ASP A 34 9.58 2.55 -8.41
N CYS A 35 10.43 2.57 -9.43
CA CYS A 35 10.21 1.77 -10.63
C CYS A 35 10.14 0.27 -10.30
N LEU A 36 11.10 -0.24 -9.53
CA LEU A 36 11.15 -1.67 -9.20
C LEU A 36 9.99 -2.11 -8.29
N VAL A 37 9.70 -1.35 -7.23
CA VAL A 37 8.76 -1.74 -6.17
C VAL A 37 7.31 -1.45 -6.56
N ASN A 38 7.05 -0.34 -7.25
CA ASN A 38 5.68 0.12 -7.49
C ASN A 38 5.27 0.06 -8.96
N ARG A 39 6.19 0.33 -9.90
CA ARG A 39 5.82 0.46 -11.32
C ARG A 39 5.93 -0.84 -12.07
N LEU A 40 7.00 -1.61 -11.89
CA LEU A 40 7.34 -2.76 -12.73
C LEU A 40 6.16 -3.71 -12.95
N PHE A 41 5.57 -4.25 -11.88
CA PHE A 41 4.50 -5.23 -12.02
C PHE A 41 3.16 -4.60 -12.44
N LEU A 42 2.87 -3.39 -11.97
CA LEU A 42 1.68 -2.64 -12.38
C LEU A 42 1.74 -2.33 -13.89
N GLU A 43 2.81 -1.69 -14.34
CA GLU A 43 2.97 -1.22 -15.72
C GLU A 43 2.99 -2.38 -16.71
N LEU A 44 3.59 -3.52 -16.34
CA LEU A 44 3.49 -4.75 -17.12
C LEU A 44 2.04 -5.23 -17.23
N SER A 45 1.31 -5.25 -16.12
CA SER A 45 -0.10 -5.69 -16.13
C SER A 45 -1.03 -4.76 -16.90
N LEU A 46 -0.63 -3.50 -17.06
CA LEU A 46 -1.37 -2.49 -17.85
C LEU A 46 -0.90 -2.42 -19.32
N GLY A 47 0.05 -3.26 -19.73
CA GLY A 47 0.54 -3.31 -21.11
C GLY A 47 1.53 -2.20 -21.49
N TYR A 48 2.14 -1.51 -20.52
CA TYR A 48 3.19 -0.51 -20.79
C TYR A 48 4.57 -1.14 -21.06
N GLY A 49 4.70 -2.45 -20.88
CA GLY A 49 5.95 -3.19 -21.10
C GLY A 49 6.98 -3.00 -19.98
N TYR A 50 8.16 -3.58 -20.16
CA TYR A 50 9.23 -3.51 -19.17
C TYR A 50 9.89 -2.12 -19.13
N PRO A 51 10.15 -1.56 -17.92
CA PRO A 51 10.76 -0.23 -17.76
C PRO A 51 12.29 -0.29 -17.92
N PHE A 52 12.77 -0.63 -19.12
CA PHE A 52 14.20 -0.81 -19.40
C PHE A 52 15.03 0.48 -19.30
N GLU A 53 14.41 1.66 -19.42
CA GLU A 53 15.09 2.94 -19.26
C GLU A 53 15.49 3.18 -17.81
N GLU A 54 14.56 2.99 -16.87
CA GLU A 54 14.85 3.09 -15.44
C GLU A 54 15.62 1.89 -14.88
N LEU A 55 15.37 0.68 -15.39
CA LEU A 55 15.95 -0.56 -14.90
C LEU A 55 16.65 -1.36 -16.02
N PRO A 56 17.79 -0.89 -16.56
CA PRO A 56 18.47 -1.54 -17.69
C PRO A 56 18.90 -2.99 -17.45
N PHE A 57 19.08 -3.38 -16.19
CA PHE A 57 19.42 -4.76 -15.83
C PHE A 57 18.31 -5.77 -16.15
N LEU A 58 17.06 -5.31 -16.32
CA LEU A 58 15.94 -6.15 -16.72
C LEU A 58 16.06 -6.68 -18.16
N LYS A 59 16.92 -6.12 -19.01
CA LYS A 59 17.21 -6.67 -20.35
C LYS A 59 17.75 -8.11 -20.32
N ARG A 60 18.12 -8.62 -19.14
CA ARG A 60 18.50 -10.03 -18.96
C ARG A 60 17.30 -10.97 -18.99
N VAL A 61 16.08 -10.44 -18.81
CA VAL A 61 14.82 -11.19 -18.91
C VAL A 61 14.59 -11.68 -20.34
N ASP A 62 15.17 -11.03 -21.35
CA ASP A 62 15.10 -11.43 -22.77
C ASP A 62 15.44 -12.92 -23.01
N LYS A 63 16.26 -13.52 -22.13
CA LYS A 63 16.61 -14.95 -22.20
C LYS A 63 15.46 -15.90 -21.86
N PHE A 64 14.47 -15.41 -21.12
CA PHE A 64 13.29 -16.16 -20.66
C PHE A 64 12.02 -15.71 -21.39
N TYR A 65 12.09 -14.56 -22.03
CA TYR A 65 11.00 -13.87 -22.70
C TYR A 65 10.59 -14.60 -24.00
N LYS A 66 9.28 -14.78 -24.19
CA LYS A 66 8.69 -15.37 -25.41
C LYS A 66 7.95 -14.31 -26.23
N PRO A 67 7.81 -14.50 -27.57
CA PRO A 67 7.22 -13.50 -28.47
C PRO A 67 5.80 -13.00 -28.13
N GLU A 68 5.06 -13.68 -27.25
CA GLU A 68 3.68 -13.33 -26.86
C GLU A 68 3.58 -12.80 -25.42
N ASP A 69 4.69 -12.76 -24.66
CA ASP A 69 4.64 -12.43 -23.24
C ASP A 69 4.09 -11.01 -22.99
N ASP A 70 4.42 -10.01 -23.82
CA ASP A 70 3.87 -8.65 -23.67
C ASP A 70 2.34 -8.62 -23.75
N GLN A 71 1.76 -9.47 -24.61
CA GLN A 71 0.32 -9.56 -24.80
C GLN A 71 -0.35 -10.33 -23.67
N LEU A 72 0.33 -11.36 -23.15
CA LEU A 72 -0.17 -12.20 -22.07
C LEU A 72 -0.02 -11.57 -20.68
N LEU A 73 0.95 -10.68 -20.50
CA LEU A 73 1.18 -9.94 -19.25
C LEU A 73 0.11 -8.87 -19.03
N ALA A 74 -0.36 -8.23 -20.11
CA ALA A 74 -1.42 -7.25 -20.04
C ALA A 74 -2.75 -7.93 -19.67
N PHE A 75 -3.42 -7.42 -18.65
CA PHE A 75 -4.73 -7.93 -18.24
C PHE A 75 -5.62 -6.79 -17.75
N GLU A 76 -6.87 -6.79 -18.21
CA GLU A 76 -7.87 -5.83 -17.75
C GLU A 76 -8.47 -6.27 -16.40
N PHE A 77 -7.83 -5.89 -15.30
CA PHE A 77 -8.37 -6.12 -13.97
C PHE A 77 -9.57 -5.22 -13.66
N ASP A 78 -10.54 -5.76 -12.93
CA ASP A 78 -11.68 -5.01 -12.39
C ASP A 78 -11.27 -4.13 -11.20
N PHE A 79 -10.23 -4.55 -10.47
CA PHE A 79 -9.58 -3.78 -9.42
C PHE A 79 -8.09 -4.13 -9.30
N ILE A 80 -7.34 -3.23 -8.68
CA ILE A 80 -6.02 -3.53 -8.13
C ILE A 80 -6.04 -3.43 -6.61
N GLY A 81 -5.34 -4.34 -5.97
CA GLY A 81 -5.11 -4.37 -4.54
C GLY A 81 -3.80 -3.69 -4.18
N ILE A 82 -3.81 -2.84 -3.16
CA ILE A 82 -2.62 -2.23 -2.59
C ILE A 82 -2.42 -2.78 -1.18
N GLN A 83 -1.25 -3.38 -0.96
CA GLN A 83 -0.74 -3.71 0.36
C GLN A 83 0.33 -2.68 0.73
N ASN A 84 0.11 -1.91 1.78
CA ASN A 84 1.08 -0.93 2.24
C ASN A 84 1.18 -0.94 3.76
N TYR A 85 2.42 -0.83 4.25
CA TYR A 85 2.72 -0.86 5.68
C TYR A 85 3.60 0.31 6.12
N THR A 86 4.51 0.77 5.24
CA THR A 86 5.52 1.79 5.53
C THR A 86 5.82 2.62 4.28
N ARG A 87 6.56 3.72 4.47
CA ARG A 87 7.34 4.36 3.39
C ARG A 87 8.79 3.89 3.40
N GLU A 88 9.51 4.25 2.35
CA GLU A 88 10.94 4.02 2.21
C GLU A 88 11.69 5.30 1.85
N LEU A 89 12.72 5.63 2.64
CA LEU A 89 13.67 6.69 2.30
C LEU A 89 14.92 6.09 1.68
N VAL A 90 15.19 6.46 0.43
CA VAL A 90 16.25 5.86 -0.38
C VAL A 90 17.38 6.85 -0.59
N LYS A 91 18.62 6.39 -0.47
CA LYS A 91 19.80 7.13 -0.91
C LYS A 91 20.57 6.38 -1.99
N ASN A 92 21.33 7.10 -2.79
CA ASN A 92 22.26 6.51 -3.74
C ASN A 92 23.37 5.73 -3.01
N ALA A 93 23.62 4.51 -3.46
CA ALA A 93 24.67 3.62 -2.98
C ALA A 93 25.32 2.94 -4.19
N TRP A 94 26.34 3.58 -4.77
CA TRP A 94 26.96 3.15 -6.03
C TRP A 94 27.56 1.73 -5.99
N TRP A 95 27.93 1.26 -4.80
CA TRP A 95 28.49 -0.07 -4.58
C TRP A 95 27.44 -1.20 -4.60
N ILE A 96 26.14 -0.87 -4.55
CA ILE A 96 25.06 -1.86 -4.66
C ILE A 96 24.82 -2.16 -6.15
N PRO A 97 25.01 -3.40 -6.61
CA PRO A 97 24.82 -3.76 -8.00
C PRO A 97 23.42 -3.43 -8.52
N TYR A 98 23.34 -3.04 -9.79
CA TYR A 98 22.11 -2.77 -10.56
C TYR A 98 21.28 -1.57 -10.08
N LEU A 99 20.76 -1.61 -8.85
CA LEU A 99 19.88 -0.56 -8.30
C LEU A 99 20.65 0.69 -7.87
N GLN A 100 21.90 0.54 -7.44
CA GLN A 100 22.73 1.63 -6.91
C GLN A 100 22.01 2.44 -5.82
N ALA A 101 21.23 1.77 -4.98
CA ALA A 101 20.33 2.39 -4.01
C ALA A 101 20.34 1.58 -2.71
N THR A 102 20.09 2.26 -1.58
CA THR A 102 19.89 1.61 -0.29
C THR A 102 18.87 2.36 0.54
N ASN A 103 18.09 1.63 1.31
CA ASN A 103 17.06 2.15 2.21
C ASN A 103 17.68 2.66 3.53
N ILE A 104 17.15 3.77 4.04
CA ILE A 104 17.43 4.28 5.38
C ILE A 104 16.31 3.84 6.32
N LYS A 105 16.61 2.77 7.06
CA LYS A 105 15.70 2.20 8.07
C LYS A 105 15.15 3.28 9.01
N ALA A 106 13.89 3.12 9.41
CA ALA A 106 13.20 4.05 10.31
C ALA A 106 13.90 4.21 11.66
N GLU A 107 14.49 3.13 12.20
CA GLU A 107 15.22 3.16 13.47
C GLU A 107 16.39 4.16 13.43
N LYS A 108 17.09 4.25 12.29
CA LYS A 108 18.22 5.17 12.10
C LYS A 108 17.80 6.64 11.98
N ARG A 109 16.49 6.90 11.94
CA ARG A 109 15.89 8.23 11.81
C ARG A 109 15.22 8.70 13.10
N ASN A 110 15.28 7.89 14.17
CA ASN A 110 14.64 8.17 15.46
C ASN A 110 13.13 8.45 15.34
N LEU A 111 12.45 7.72 14.45
CA LEU A 111 11.00 7.84 14.25
C LEU A 111 10.25 6.73 15.01
N PRO A 112 8.97 6.94 15.37
CA PRO A 112 8.12 5.88 15.88
C PRO A 112 8.02 4.72 14.88
N THR A 113 8.15 3.51 15.38
CA THR A 113 8.10 2.29 14.57
C THR A 113 7.15 1.25 15.14
N THR A 114 6.68 0.36 14.26
CA THR A 114 6.04 -0.89 14.65
C THR A 114 7.06 -1.86 15.24
N GLU A 115 6.61 -3.00 15.76
CA GLU A 115 7.51 -4.09 16.20
C GLU A 115 8.42 -4.60 15.06
N MET A 116 7.96 -4.50 13.80
CA MET A 116 8.76 -4.81 12.60
C MET A 116 9.86 -3.77 12.26
N GLY A 117 10.03 -2.70 13.04
CA GLY A 117 10.94 -1.60 12.71
C GLY A 117 10.46 -0.72 11.55
N TRP A 118 9.20 -0.85 11.13
CA TRP A 118 8.59 -0.09 10.04
C TRP A 118 8.10 1.28 10.51
N GLU A 119 8.26 2.29 9.67
CA GLU A 119 7.79 3.63 9.99
C GLU A 119 6.27 3.71 9.90
N ILE A 120 5.64 4.36 10.87
CA ILE A 120 4.22 4.71 10.82
C ILE A 120 4.08 6.01 10.02
N TYR A 121 3.64 5.91 8.77
CA TYR A 121 3.56 7.05 7.84
C TYR A 121 2.30 6.99 6.96
N PRO A 122 1.11 7.33 7.49
CA PRO A 122 -0.17 7.21 6.78
C PRO A 122 -0.26 8.08 5.51
N GLU A 123 0.46 9.20 5.45
CA GLU A 123 0.52 10.03 4.24
C GLU A 123 1.12 9.25 3.05
N GLY A 124 1.99 8.26 3.30
CA GLY A 124 2.53 7.40 2.27
C GLY A 124 1.45 6.57 1.56
N LEU A 125 0.47 6.04 2.31
CA LEU A 125 -0.66 5.35 1.70
C LEU A 125 -1.49 6.30 0.83
N PHE A 126 -1.77 7.52 1.30
CA PHE A 126 -2.48 8.51 0.50
C PHE A 126 -1.75 8.83 -0.83
N GLN A 127 -0.43 9.02 -0.80
CA GLN A 127 0.37 9.28 -2.00
C GLN A 127 0.39 8.09 -2.96
N LEU A 128 0.46 6.85 -2.44
CA LEU A 128 0.33 5.64 -3.25
C LEU A 128 -1.04 5.54 -3.92
N LEU A 129 -2.13 5.73 -3.17
CA LEU A 129 -3.48 5.71 -3.72
C LEU A 129 -3.62 6.71 -4.87
N LYS A 130 -3.13 7.93 -4.68
CA LYS A 130 -3.10 8.97 -5.73
C LYS A 130 -2.27 8.56 -6.94
N LYS A 131 -1.10 7.96 -6.72
CA LYS A 131 -0.21 7.50 -7.81
C LYS A 131 -0.88 6.42 -8.65
N TYR A 132 -1.48 5.41 -8.02
CA TYR A 132 -2.10 4.29 -8.73
C TYR A 132 -3.38 4.70 -9.46
N ASP A 133 -4.19 5.59 -8.88
CA ASP A 133 -5.41 6.14 -9.49
C ASP A 133 -5.12 6.99 -10.75
N ALA A 134 -3.91 7.52 -10.88
CA ALA A 134 -3.50 8.29 -12.04
C ALA A 134 -3.29 7.44 -13.31
N TYR A 135 -3.24 6.11 -13.21
CA TYR A 135 -3.12 5.23 -14.37
C TYR A 135 -4.50 4.99 -15.00
N PRO A 136 -4.71 5.32 -16.29
CA PRO A 136 -6.02 5.17 -16.93
C PRO A 136 -6.59 3.74 -16.92
N GLY A 137 -5.72 2.72 -16.89
CA GLY A 137 -6.14 1.32 -16.81
C GLY A 137 -6.51 0.84 -15.40
N VAL A 138 -6.33 1.66 -14.36
CA VAL A 138 -6.71 1.34 -12.98
C VAL A 138 -8.15 1.77 -12.75
N LYS A 139 -9.05 0.78 -12.81
CA LYS A 139 -10.50 1.01 -12.73
C LYS A 139 -11.00 1.20 -11.30
N ASN A 140 -10.40 0.52 -10.32
CA ASN A 140 -10.81 0.53 -8.91
C ASN A 140 -9.63 0.10 -8.03
N ILE A 141 -9.51 0.70 -6.83
CA ILE A 141 -8.47 0.36 -5.86
C ILE A 141 -9.10 -0.22 -4.60
N LEU A 142 -8.53 -1.32 -4.10
CA LEU A 142 -8.80 -1.87 -2.78
C LEU A 142 -7.50 -1.82 -1.96
N VAL A 143 -7.52 -1.31 -0.74
CA VAL A 143 -6.41 -1.55 0.19
C VAL A 143 -6.58 -2.97 0.73
N THR A 144 -5.94 -3.94 0.07
CA THR A 144 -6.13 -5.37 0.35
C THR A 144 -5.37 -5.84 1.58
N GLU A 145 -4.31 -5.11 1.98
CA GLU A 145 -3.73 -5.25 3.31
C GLU A 145 -3.19 -3.91 3.84
N ASN A 146 -3.49 -3.65 5.11
CA ASN A 146 -2.78 -2.68 5.92
C ASN A 146 -2.92 -3.05 7.39
N GLY A 147 -1.84 -2.92 8.15
CA GLY A 147 -1.82 -3.28 9.57
C GLY A 147 -0.46 -3.02 10.19
N ALA A 148 -0.29 -3.37 11.46
CA ALA A 148 0.97 -3.17 12.16
C ALA A 148 1.15 -4.20 13.26
N ALA A 149 2.35 -4.73 13.42
CA ALA A 149 2.69 -5.50 14.62
C ALA A 149 3.06 -4.58 15.78
N PHE A 150 2.55 -4.90 16.96
CA PHE A 150 2.92 -4.28 18.22
C PHE A 150 3.03 -5.37 19.30
N PRO A 151 3.84 -5.14 20.36
CA PRO A 151 3.90 -6.05 21.48
C PRO A 151 2.55 -6.14 22.19
N ASP A 152 1.87 -7.28 22.02
CA ASP A 152 0.58 -7.55 22.61
C ASP A 152 0.71 -8.46 23.82
N HIS A 153 0.10 -8.06 24.94
CA HIS A 153 0.11 -8.83 26.18
C HIS A 153 -1.32 -9.16 26.62
N LEU A 154 -1.55 -10.44 26.93
CA LEU A 154 -2.78 -10.90 27.55
C LEU A 154 -2.71 -10.63 29.06
N ILE A 155 -3.51 -9.70 29.55
CA ILE A 155 -3.58 -9.31 30.96
C ILE A 155 -5.03 -9.40 31.40
N ASN A 156 -5.31 -10.24 32.41
CA ASN A 156 -6.65 -10.46 32.96
C ASN A 156 -7.72 -10.77 31.88
N GLY A 157 -7.35 -11.59 30.88
CA GLY A 157 -8.26 -11.99 29.81
C GLY A 157 -8.46 -10.95 28.69
N GLN A 158 -7.73 -9.83 28.71
CA GLN A 158 -7.84 -8.76 27.72
C GLN A 158 -6.48 -8.44 27.08
N VAL A 159 -6.51 -8.05 25.81
CA VAL A 159 -5.37 -7.47 25.09
C VAL A 159 -5.68 -6.03 24.73
N LYS A 160 -4.97 -5.09 25.36
CA LYS A 160 -5.14 -3.64 25.17
C LYS A 160 -4.10 -3.11 24.19
N ASP A 161 -4.44 -3.11 22.91
CA ASP A 161 -3.54 -2.79 21.79
C ASP A 161 -3.83 -1.40 21.18
N GLU A 162 -3.82 -0.36 22.02
CA GLU A 162 -4.17 1.01 21.64
C GLU A 162 -3.34 1.56 20.48
N LYS A 163 -2.05 1.18 20.40
CA LYS A 163 -1.17 1.57 19.28
C LYS A 163 -1.66 1.03 17.95
N ARG A 164 -2.18 -0.21 17.92
CA ARG A 164 -2.76 -0.82 16.71
C ARG A 164 -4.03 -0.07 16.31
N GLN A 165 -4.90 0.22 17.27
CA GLN A 165 -6.10 1.01 17.02
C GLN A 165 -5.76 2.39 16.42
N GLN A 166 -4.81 3.11 17.02
CA GLN A 166 -4.35 4.42 16.51
C GLN A 166 -3.76 4.33 15.10
N TYR A 167 -2.95 3.30 14.83
CA TYR A 167 -2.41 3.04 13.48
C TYR A 167 -3.54 2.88 12.45
N LEU A 168 -4.51 2.01 12.74
CA LEU A 168 -5.65 1.76 11.84
C LEU A 168 -6.48 3.02 11.61
N GLN A 169 -6.77 3.80 12.66
CA GLN A 169 -7.47 5.08 12.54
C GLN A 169 -6.75 6.06 11.63
N GLN A 170 -5.42 6.17 11.75
CA GLN A 170 -4.62 7.06 10.93
C GLN A 170 -4.61 6.64 9.45
N TYR A 171 -4.40 5.35 9.16
CA TYR A 171 -4.37 4.84 7.79
C TYR A 171 -5.75 4.85 7.13
N MET A 172 -6.82 4.50 7.84
CA MET A 172 -8.19 4.67 7.34
C MET A 172 -8.51 6.16 7.11
N GLY A 173 -7.97 7.07 7.93
CA GLY A 173 -8.04 8.51 7.70
C GLY A 173 -7.37 8.94 6.40
N ALA A 174 -6.23 8.34 6.03
CA ALA A 174 -5.57 8.57 4.75
C ALA A 174 -6.40 8.05 3.56
N VAL A 175 -7.07 6.90 3.70
CA VAL A 175 -8.02 6.40 2.70
C VAL A 175 -9.22 7.34 2.56
N LEU A 176 -9.79 7.80 3.66
CA LEU A 176 -10.89 8.77 3.63
C LEU A 176 -10.46 10.08 2.96
N LYS A 177 -9.26 10.58 3.26
CA LYS A 177 -8.66 11.73 2.57
C LYS A 177 -8.56 11.50 1.06
N ALA A 178 -8.12 10.32 0.62
CA ALA A 178 -8.05 9.96 -0.80
C ALA A 178 -9.44 9.97 -1.45
N ARG A 179 -10.42 9.29 -0.84
CA ARG A 179 -11.82 9.26 -1.33
C ARG A 179 -12.42 10.66 -1.45
N ASN A 180 -12.18 11.52 -0.47
CA ASN A 180 -12.64 12.91 -0.49
C ASN A 180 -11.99 13.76 -1.59
N GLN A 181 -10.85 13.34 -2.14
CA GLN A 181 -10.19 13.96 -3.30
C GLN A 181 -10.58 13.32 -4.64
N GLY A 182 -11.54 12.39 -4.63
CA GLY A 182 -12.05 11.75 -5.85
C GLY A 182 -11.28 10.51 -6.32
N ILE A 183 -10.27 10.07 -5.57
CA ILE A 183 -9.53 8.84 -5.86
C ILE A 183 -10.46 7.64 -5.71
N ASN A 184 -10.45 6.72 -6.68
CA ASN A 184 -11.37 5.59 -6.74
C ASN A 184 -10.94 4.39 -5.87
N VAL A 185 -10.84 4.61 -4.56
CA VAL A 185 -10.58 3.58 -3.55
C VAL A 185 -11.87 3.17 -2.84
N ASN A 186 -12.24 1.89 -2.92
CA ASN A 186 -13.54 1.39 -2.48
C ASN A 186 -13.50 0.25 -1.46
N GLY A 187 -12.32 -0.12 -0.96
CA GLY A 187 -12.19 -1.12 0.09
C GLY A 187 -10.95 -0.95 0.93
N TYR A 188 -11.01 -1.45 2.16
CA TYR A 188 -9.90 -1.49 3.10
C TYR A 188 -10.01 -2.75 3.95
N PHE A 189 -8.94 -3.54 3.95
CA PHE A 189 -8.83 -4.81 4.64
C PHE A 189 -7.68 -4.73 5.65
N VAL A 190 -8.01 -4.94 6.91
CA VAL A 190 -7.01 -5.00 7.98
C VAL A 190 -6.20 -6.30 7.85
N TRP A 191 -4.88 -6.17 7.76
CA TRP A 191 -3.98 -7.29 8.03
C TRP A 191 -3.67 -7.32 9.54
N SER A 192 -4.20 -8.27 10.30
CA SER A 192 -4.97 -9.45 9.87
C SER A 192 -6.16 -9.70 10.80
N PHE A 193 -7.01 -10.69 10.46
CA PHE A 193 -8.09 -11.07 11.35
C PHE A 193 -7.56 -11.68 12.65
N THR A 194 -6.65 -12.65 12.58
CA THR A 194 -6.04 -13.31 13.74
C THR A 194 -4.53 -13.17 13.74
N ASP A 195 -3.92 -13.22 14.91
CA ASP A 195 -2.49 -13.51 15.02
C ASP A 195 -2.18 -14.79 14.25
N ASN A 196 -1.08 -14.78 13.50
CA ASN A 196 -0.73 -15.84 12.57
C ASN A 196 0.80 -15.99 12.50
N PHE A 197 1.25 -16.89 11.63
CA PHE A 197 2.67 -17.11 11.37
C PHE A 197 3.20 -16.04 10.40
N GLU A 198 4.05 -15.14 10.91
CA GLU A 198 4.65 -14.04 10.16
C GLU A 198 5.95 -14.49 9.47
N TRP A 199 5.83 -15.46 8.56
CA TRP A 199 6.91 -15.88 7.66
C TRP A 199 8.26 -16.12 8.35
N ALA A 200 9.29 -15.33 8.01
CA ALA A 200 10.63 -15.46 8.56
C ALA A 200 10.72 -15.09 10.04
N GLU A 201 9.80 -14.27 10.56
CA GLU A 201 9.74 -13.82 11.95
C GLU A 201 8.96 -14.79 12.85
N GLY A 202 8.35 -15.82 12.25
CA GLY A 202 7.59 -16.84 12.97
C GLY A 202 6.39 -16.27 13.72
N TYR A 203 6.19 -16.71 14.95
CA TYR A 203 5.03 -16.33 15.76
C TYR A 203 5.27 -15.13 16.68
N HIS A 204 6.42 -14.44 16.54
CA HIS A 204 6.77 -13.33 17.41
C HIS A 204 5.94 -12.08 17.10
N PRO A 205 5.91 -11.55 15.85
CA PRO A 205 5.05 -10.42 15.52
C PRO A 205 3.58 -10.80 15.55
N ARG A 206 2.74 -9.88 16.04
CA ARG A 206 1.29 -10.08 16.13
C ARG A 206 0.57 -8.99 15.36
N PHE A 207 -0.05 -9.35 14.23
CA PHE A 207 -0.81 -8.42 13.38
C PHE A 207 -2.34 -8.45 13.61
N GLY A 208 -2.85 -9.49 14.26
CA GLY A 208 -4.28 -9.77 14.29
C GLY A 208 -5.11 -8.73 15.04
N LEU A 209 -6.37 -8.58 14.66
CA LEU A 209 -7.42 -8.02 15.52
C LEU A 209 -7.86 -8.98 16.62
N VAL A 210 -7.56 -10.27 16.46
CA VAL A 210 -7.83 -11.35 17.41
C VAL A 210 -6.52 -11.96 17.85
N TYR A 211 -6.26 -11.91 19.16
CA TYR A 211 -5.14 -12.57 19.79
C TYR A 211 -5.32 -14.08 19.77
N ILE A 212 -4.24 -14.81 19.46
CA ILE A 212 -4.18 -16.26 19.57
C ILE A 212 -3.16 -16.63 20.65
N ASP A 213 -3.63 -17.31 21.69
CA ASP A 213 -2.74 -18.08 22.56
C ASP A 213 -2.32 -19.33 21.80
N TYR A 214 -1.07 -19.38 21.34
CA TYR A 214 -0.60 -20.50 20.53
C TYR A 214 -0.52 -21.83 21.30
N LYS A 215 -0.42 -21.80 22.63
CA LYS A 215 -0.38 -23.02 23.45
C LYS A 215 -1.77 -23.61 23.61
N THR A 216 -2.77 -22.77 23.91
CA THR A 216 -4.13 -23.22 24.22
C THR A 216 -5.09 -23.13 23.04
N GLN A 217 -4.70 -22.45 21.96
CA GLN A 217 -5.53 -22.11 20.81
C GLN A 217 -6.73 -21.21 21.16
N GLN A 218 -6.72 -20.54 22.32
CA GLN A 218 -7.77 -19.60 22.68
C GLN A 218 -7.71 -18.35 21.77
N ARG A 219 -8.88 -17.90 21.31
CA ARG A 219 -9.08 -16.69 20.49
C ARG A 219 -9.64 -15.58 21.38
N ILE A 220 -8.98 -14.43 21.43
CA ILE A 220 -9.38 -13.31 22.29
C ILE A 220 -9.41 -12.04 21.43
N ILE A 221 -10.59 -11.45 21.25
CA ILE A 221 -10.73 -10.21 20.46
C ILE A 221 -9.99 -9.09 21.20
N LYS A 222 -9.06 -8.42 20.51
CA LYS A 222 -8.30 -7.30 21.07
C LYS A 222 -9.16 -6.04 21.10
N ASN A 223 -8.72 -5.01 21.82
CA ASN A 223 -9.40 -3.72 21.83
C ASN A 223 -9.56 -3.13 20.43
N SER A 224 -8.53 -3.23 19.59
CA SER A 224 -8.59 -2.84 18.18
C SER A 224 -9.67 -3.59 17.40
N GLY A 225 -9.86 -4.89 17.64
CA GLY A 225 -10.89 -5.70 17.00
C GLY A 225 -12.30 -5.31 17.44
N LEU A 226 -12.48 -5.02 18.73
CA LEU A 226 -13.75 -4.49 19.26
C LEU A 226 -14.05 -3.11 18.67
N TRP A 227 -13.05 -2.23 18.62
CA TRP A 227 -13.18 -0.92 17.98
C TRP A 227 -13.53 -1.04 16.50
N TYR A 228 -12.88 -1.94 15.75
CA TYR A 228 -13.12 -2.11 14.32
C TYR A 228 -14.55 -2.60 14.05
N ARG A 229 -15.08 -3.52 14.87
CA ARG A 229 -16.49 -3.92 14.85
C ARG A 229 -17.42 -2.72 15.00
N ASP A 230 -17.19 -1.89 16.03
CA ASP A 230 -18.06 -0.75 16.34
C ASP A 230 -17.98 0.33 15.24
N PHE A 231 -16.79 0.55 14.69
CA PHE A 231 -16.58 1.42 13.53
C PHE A 231 -17.42 0.98 12.32
N LEU A 232 -17.40 -0.31 11.96
CA LEU A 232 -18.17 -0.86 10.84
C LEU A 232 -19.70 -0.82 11.05
N GLN A 233 -20.16 -0.75 12.29
CA GLN A 233 -21.59 -0.65 12.63
C GLN A 233 -22.11 0.80 12.63
N THR A 234 -21.23 1.79 12.49
CA THR A 234 -21.64 3.20 12.46
C THR A 234 -22.41 3.47 11.16
N PRO A 235 -23.66 3.95 11.22
CA PRO A 235 -24.46 4.23 10.02
C PRO A 235 -23.72 5.19 9.09
N GLU A 236 -23.77 4.96 7.77
CA GLU A 236 -23.22 5.92 6.81
C GLU A 236 -23.87 7.29 7.01
N THR A 237 -23.07 8.31 7.30
CA THR A 237 -23.54 9.69 7.23
C THR A 237 -23.92 9.98 5.78
N PRO A 238 -25.14 10.46 5.48
CA PRO A 238 -25.58 10.68 4.10
C PRO A 238 -24.58 11.55 3.34
N LYS A 239 -24.11 11.08 2.18
CA LYS A 239 -23.29 11.89 1.28
C LYS A 239 -24.06 13.16 0.92
N LYS A 240 -23.66 14.31 1.46
CA LYS A 240 -24.10 15.61 0.89
C LYS A 240 -23.65 15.61 -0.56
N ALA A 241 -24.62 15.64 -1.49
CA ALA A 241 -24.36 15.73 -2.91
C ALA A 241 -23.43 16.94 -3.16
N MET A 242 -22.18 16.64 -3.51
CA MET A 242 -21.24 17.66 -3.95
C MET A 242 -21.73 18.12 -5.32
N GLN A 243 -22.51 19.20 -5.36
CA GLN A 243 -22.87 19.87 -6.61
C GLN A 243 -21.57 20.24 -7.30
N ARG A 244 -21.23 19.54 -8.39
CA ARG A 244 -20.21 19.99 -9.33
C ARG A 244 -20.74 21.30 -9.91
N SER A 245 -20.26 22.43 -9.41
CA SER A 245 -20.50 23.71 -10.06
C SER A 245 -19.85 23.66 -11.44
N SER A 246 -20.68 23.69 -12.47
CA SER A 246 -20.26 23.92 -13.84
C SER A 246 -19.62 25.30 -13.91
N VAL A 247 -18.29 25.36 -13.93
CA VAL A 247 -17.56 26.58 -14.26
C VAL A 247 -17.87 26.89 -15.72
N GLN A 248 -18.73 27.88 -15.94
CA GLN A 248 -18.92 28.51 -17.23
C GLN A 248 -17.55 29.01 -17.74
N HIS A 249 -17.13 28.51 -18.90
CA HIS A 249 -16.10 29.14 -19.69
C HIS A 249 -16.64 30.48 -20.19
N SER A 250 -16.25 31.58 -19.56
CA SER A 250 -16.38 32.90 -20.14
C SER A 250 -15.09 33.26 -20.85
N ASN A 251 -15.19 33.33 -22.17
CA ASN A 251 -14.25 33.88 -23.14
C ASN A 251 -13.44 35.07 -22.62
N PHE A 252 -12.11 35.01 -22.75
CA PHE A 252 -11.29 36.20 -22.96
C PHE A 252 -10.15 35.89 -23.94
N PHE A 253 -10.42 36.18 -25.22
CA PHE A 253 -9.40 36.50 -26.20
C PHE A 253 -9.68 37.93 -26.72
N LYS A 254 -8.73 38.82 -26.43
CA LYS A 254 -8.22 39.93 -27.28
C LYS A 254 -9.07 41.20 -27.50
N PRO A 255 -8.44 42.34 -27.87
CA PRO A 255 -7.07 42.54 -28.39
C PRO A 255 -5.96 42.69 -27.35
#